data_AF-A0A7V4Y2Y2-F1
#
_entry.id   AF-A0A7V4Y2Y2-F1
#
_cell.length_a   1.000
_cell.length_b   1.000
_cell.length_c   1.000
_cell.angle_alpha   90.00
_cell.angle_beta   90.00
_cell.angle_gamma   90.00
#
_symmetry.space_group_name_H-M   'P 1'
#
loop_
_entity.id
_entity.type
_entity.pdbx_description
1 polymer ?
#
loop_
_entity_poly.entity_id
_entity_poly.type
_entity_poly.pdbx_seq_one_letter_code
_entity_poly.pdbx_strand_id
1 'polypeptide(L)'
;MRAGAWFKSVTLSFRHPAMRPLLLLLCISLNLPGQTQTKQARPLFKASVEMVFIRVSVTDPLNRYVTGLEKEHFRVYEDKVEQTIVHFSQQSAPISAGFIFDVSGSMKDNNNIKKAKAAIARFFESGNSDDEFFLITFNHNTKLVVPFTSHNASIINEATIQKPGGRTALYDAVYMGLEEVRHGKNEKKALILITDGEDNSSRYSPSEVREFAKESDVQIYGIGEEGKLGYGRYEIQNIVNLTGGRCFFPSNFNELDYYIDLIHAELRNQYVLGYIPTNKNHDGKWRRIRVKLEAPQGLPKLIVHAREGYYAPKS
;
A
#
# COMPACT_ATOMS: atom_id res chain seq x y z
N MET A 1 66.34 12.89 -32.32
CA MET A 1 65.61 13.48 -33.47
C MET A 1 64.64 14.53 -32.94
N ARG A 2 64.84 15.79 -33.39
CA ARG A 2 63.92 16.96 -33.49
C ARG A 2 63.02 17.27 -32.26
N ALA A 3 63.28 18.32 -31.44
CA ALA A 3 63.38 19.77 -31.69
C ALA A 3 62.04 20.44 -32.08
N GLY A 4 61.65 21.47 -31.32
CA GLY A 4 60.53 22.37 -31.63
C GLY A 4 60.23 23.38 -30.50
N ALA A 5 61.10 24.38 -30.36
CA ALA A 5 61.00 25.50 -29.42
C ALA A 5 60.04 26.61 -29.91
N TRP A 6 59.41 27.37 -29.00
CA TRP A 6 59.04 28.77 -29.22
C TRP A 6 59.27 29.63 -27.97
N PHE A 7 59.87 30.80 -28.22
CA PHE A 7 60.40 31.84 -27.33
C PHE A 7 59.32 32.79 -26.77
N LYS A 8 59.61 33.46 -25.64
CA LYS A 8 59.55 34.93 -25.41
C LYS A 8 59.81 35.28 -23.91
N SER A 9 61.01 35.79 -23.58
CA SER A 9 61.36 37.18 -23.16
C SER A 9 60.66 37.67 -21.86
N VAL A 10 61.34 37.73 -20.70
CA VAL A 10 62.14 38.85 -20.14
C VAL A 10 61.38 40.19 -20.18
N THR A 11 61.00 40.79 -19.04
CA THR A 11 61.82 41.80 -18.32
C THR A 11 61.42 42.02 -16.86
N LEU A 12 62.45 42.17 -16.01
CA LEU A 12 62.40 42.75 -14.67
C LEU A 12 62.01 44.24 -14.73
N SER A 13 61.27 44.71 -13.74
CA SER A 13 61.31 46.11 -13.30
C SER A 13 61.87 46.21 -11.88
N PHE A 14 63.02 46.86 -11.78
CA PHE A 14 63.62 47.36 -10.55
C PHE A 14 63.10 48.78 -10.31
N ARG A 15 62.72 49.13 -9.06
CA ARG A 15 63.03 50.46 -8.51
C ARG A 15 62.97 50.51 -6.98
N HIS A 16 64.17 50.39 -6.44
CA HIS A 16 64.81 51.15 -5.36
C HIS A 16 64.47 50.87 -3.87
N PRO A 17 65.53 50.79 -3.04
CA PRO A 17 65.47 50.58 -1.60
C PRO A 17 65.39 51.92 -0.87
N ALA A 18 64.68 51.96 0.26
CA ALA A 18 64.89 52.98 1.28
C ALA A 18 65.09 52.28 2.63
N MET A 19 66.34 52.40 3.11
CA MET A 19 66.80 52.40 4.50
C MET A 19 66.18 51.41 5.51
N ARG A 20 67.04 50.51 5.97
CA ARG A 20 66.95 49.79 7.26
C ARG A 20 66.76 50.78 8.42
N PRO A 21 66.09 50.34 9.50
CA PRO A 21 66.87 49.89 10.63
C PRO A 21 66.44 48.51 11.14
N LEU A 22 67.47 47.77 11.53
CA LEU A 22 67.40 46.54 12.29
C LEU A 22 66.73 46.83 13.64
N LEU A 23 65.45 46.48 13.78
CA LEU A 23 64.80 46.36 15.09
C LEU A 23 64.70 44.86 15.42
N LEU A 24 65.49 44.43 16.40
CA LEU A 24 65.22 43.19 17.14
C LEU A 24 63.88 43.39 17.86
N LEU A 25 62.79 42.87 17.30
CA LEU A 25 61.49 42.81 17.96
C LEU A 25 61.21 41.36 18.31
N LEU A 26 61.34 41.11 19.61
CA LEU A 26 60.89 39.95 20.37
C LEU A 26 59.59 39.37 19.77
N CYS A 27 59.63 38.12 19.29
CA CYS A 27 58.43 37.38 18.88
C CYS A 27 57.55 37.12 20.10
N ILE A 28 56.72 38.10 20.48
CA ILE A 28 55.53 37.85 21.28
C ILE A 28 54.49 37.32 20.30
N SER A 29 54.21 36.02 20.36
CA SER A 29 53.09 35.40 19.66
C SER A 29 51.79 36.02 20.16
N LEU A 30 51.35 37.10 19.54
CA LEU A 30 49.98 37.58 19.66
C LEU A 30 49.08 36.51 19.05
N ASN A 31 48.40 35.76 19.90
CA ASN A 31 47.19 35.03 19.54
C ASN A 31 46.19 36.07 19.00
N LEU A 32 46.19 36.29 17.69
CA LEU A 32 45.06 36.89 17.01
C LEU A 32 43.87 35.98 17.33
N PRO A 33 42.80 36.47 17.98
CA PRO A 33 41.58 35.70 18.06
C PRO A 33 41.15 35.40 16.63
N GLY A 34 41.26 34.12 16.26
CA GLY A 34 40.90 33.65 14.94
C GLY A 34 39.51 34.18 14.61
N GLN A 35 39.38 34.82 13.46
CA GLN A 35 38.08 35.09 12.87
C GLN A 35 37.42 33.73 12.67
N THR A 36 36.58 33.33 13.63
CA THR A 36 35.60 32.28 13.44
C THR A 36 34.72 32.75 12.30
N GLN A 37 35.00 32.26 11.09
CA GLN A 37 34.02 32.23 10.02
C GLN A 37 32.84 31.44 10.56
N THR A 38 31.84 32.15 11.07
CA THR A 38 30.51 31.59 11.27
C THR A 38 30.03 31.13 9.90
N LYS A 39 30.22 29.83 9.59
CA LYS A 39 29.44 29.13 8.59
C LYS A 39 27.99 29.32 9.01
N GLN A 40 27.33 30.33 8.46
CA GLN A 40 25.88 30.41 8.51
C GLN A 40 25.37 29.14 7.84
N ALA A 41 24.97 28.18 8.67
CA ALA A 41 24.22 27.04 8.19
C ALA A 41 22.97 27.62 7.54
N ARG A 42 22.90 27.57 6.21
CA ARG A 42 21.64 27.83 5.52
C ARG A 42 20.61 26.90 6.18
N PRO A 43 19.50 27.40 6.72
CA PRO A 43 18.47 26.52 7.24
C PRO A 43 18.05 25.62 6.09
N LEU A 44 18.38 24.34 6.18
CA LEU A 44 17.83 23.32 5.31
C LEU A 44 16.37 23.18 5.74
N PHE A 45 15.49 23.95 5.11
CA PHE A 45 14.07 23.74 5.20
C PHE A 45 13.77 22.39 4.55
N LYS A 46 13.83 21.31 5.34
CA LYS A 46 13.26 20.01 4.96
C LYS A 46 11.75 20.15 5.12
N ALA A 47 11.10 20.73 4.13
CA ALA A 47 9.66 20.59 4.00
C ALA A 47 9.39 19.12 3.67
N SER A 48 9.09 18.30 4.67
CA SER A 48 8.50 16.98 4.45
C SER A 48 7.09 17.23 3.92
N VAL A 49 6.95 17.21 2.60
CA VAL A 49 5.63 17.29 1.98
C VAL A 49 4.99 15.93 2.17
N GLU A 50 4.01 15.88 3.07
CA GLU A 50 3.20 14.68 3.20
C GLU A 50 2.21 14.61 2.03
N MET A 51 2.41 13.60 1.20
CA MET A 51 1.55 13.29 0.08
C MET A 51 0.66 12.12 0.46
N VAL A 52 -0.63 12.24 0.15
CA VAL A 52 -1.58 11.15 0.31
C VAL A 52 -1.73 10.45 -1.02
N PHE A 53 -1.51 9.13 -1.02
CA PHE A 53 -1.72 8.28 -2.19
C PHE A 53 -3.02 7.49 -2.06
N ILE A 54 -3.85 7.56 -3.09
CA ILE A 54 -5.11 6.83 -3.19
C ILE A 54 -4.99 5.83 -4.34
N ARG A 55 -5.13 4.55 -4.02
CA ARG A 55 -5.27 3.49 -5.01
C ARG A 55 -6.72 3.43 -5.48
N VAL A 56 -6.92 3.42 -6.79
CA VAL A 56 -8.23 3.48 -7.42
C VAL A 56 -8.33 2.37 -8.47
N SER A 57 -9.37 1.55 -8.39
CA SER A 57 -9.78 0.66 -9.46
C SER A 57 -11.07 1.17 -10.09
N VAL A 58 -11.21 0.99 -11.41
CA VAL A 58 -12.41 1.38 -12.15
C VAL A 58 -12.93 0.17 -12.88
N THR A 59 -14.23 -0.10 -12.73
CA THR A 59 -14.89 -1.22 -13.38
C THR A 59 -16.11 -0.79 -14.18
N ASP A 60 -16.46 -1.55 -15.21
CA ASP A 60 -17.77 -1.46 -15.85
C ASP A 60 -18.83 -2.28 -15.06
N PRO A 61 -20.11 -2.26 -15.47
CA PRO A 61 -21.17 -3.03 -14.81
C PRO A 61 -21.00 -4.56 -14.91
N LEU A 62 -20.12 -5.05 -15.78
CA LEU A 62 -19.78 -6.47 -15.95
C LEU A 62 -18.54 -6.87 -15.13
N ASN A 63 -18.09 -6.01 -14.20
CA ASN A 63 -16.90 -6.19 -13.37
C ASN A 63 -15.58 -6.22 -14.14
N ARG A 64 -15.56 -5.77 -15.40
CA ARG A 64 -14.32 -5.67 -16.19
C ARG A 64 -13.57 -4.40 -15.84
N TYR A 65 -12.26 -4.52 -15.68
CA TYR A 65 -11.40 -3.39 -15.37
C TYR A 65 -11.29 -2.44 -16.56
N VAL A 66 -11.37 -1.14 -16.26
CA VAL A 66 -11.18 -0.08 -17.24
C VAL A 66 -9.82 0.55 -17.02
N THR A 67 -8.94 0.34 -17.98
CA THR A 67 -7.59 0.93 -18.05
C THR A 67 -7.55 2.06 -19.07
N GLY A 68 -6.45 2.83 -19.14
CA GLY A 68 -6.29 3.91 -20.13
C GLY A 68 -7.06 5.21 -19.84
N LEU A 69 -7.72 5.33 -18.69
CA LEU A 69 -8.20 6.61 -18.19
C LEU A 69 -7.02 7.51 -17.80
N GLU A 70 -7.05 8.75 -18.27
CA GLU A 70 -6.09 9.79 -17.90
C GLU A 70 -6.42 10.50 -16.59
N LYS A 71 -5.42 11.18 -16.02
CA LYS A 71 -5.50 11.97 -14.78
C LYS A 71 -6.69 12.94 -14.77
N GLU A 72 -6.97 13.56 -15.91
CA GLU A 72 -7.98 14.61 -16.07
C GLU A 72 -9.41 14.10 -15.87
N HIS A 73 -9.62 12.79 -15.96
CA HIS A 73 -10.91 12.15 -15.68
C HIS A 73 -11.16 12.00 -14.17
N PHE A 74 -10.15 12.16 -13.32
CA PHE A 74 -10.29 11.97 -11.88
C PHE A 74 -10.41 13.31 -11.15
N ARG A 75 -11.29 13.34 -10.14
CA ARG A 75 -11.42 14.43 -9.17
C ARG A 75 -11.36 13.83 -7.77
N VAL A 76 -10.45 14.33 -6.94
CA VAL A 76 -10.29 13.86 -5.56
C VAL A 76 -10.84 14.92 -4.60
N TYR A 77 -11.64 14.49 -3.64
CA TYR A 77 -12.16 15.36 -2.59
C TYR A 77 -11.78 14.81 -1.21
N GLU A 78 -11.22 15.67 -0.38
CA GLU A 78 -10.97 15.44 1.04
C GLU A 78 -11.96 16.31 1.83
N ASP A 79 -12.81 15.69 2.65
CA ASP A 79 -13.84 16.37 3.45
C ASP A 79 -14.69 17.38 2.66
N LYS A 80 -15.04 16.97 1.42
CA LYS A 80 -15.79 17.75 0.41
C LYS A 80 -15.00 18.88 -0.26
N VAL A 81 -13.75 19.12 0.14
CA VAL A 81 -12.83 20.07 -0.51
C VAL A 81 -12.07 19.36 -1.61
N GLU A 82 -12.14 19.89 -2.83
CA GLU A 82 -11.39 19.34 -3.95
C GLU A 82 -9.88 19.50 -3.76
N GLN A 83 -9.14 18.46 -4.12
CA GLN A 83 -7.69 18.39 -4.00
C GLN A 83 -7.06 18.31 -5.39
N THR A 84 -5.96 19.06 -5.58
CA THR A 84 -5.20 19.00 -6.81
C THR A 84 -4.37 17.72 -6.84
N ILE A 85 -4.65 16.85 -7.82
CA ILE A 85 -3.85 15.67 -8.09
C ILE A 85 -2.48 16.14 -8.64
N VAL A 86 -1.40 15.84 -7.93
CA VAL A 86 -0.02 16.20 -8.33
C VAL A 86 0.80 14.98 -8.77
N HIS A 87 0.33 13.77 -8.42
CA HIS A 87 0.89 12.51 -8.90
C HIS A 87 -0.21 11.65 -9.52
N PHE A 88 0.09 11.03 -10.67
CA PHE A 88 -0.78 10.09 -11.34
C PHE A 88 0.08 8.99 -11.95
N SER A 89 -0.23 7.74 -11.65
CA SER A 89 0.41 6.60 -12.29
C SER A 89 -0.55 5.43 -12.42
N GLN A 90 -0.26 4.55 -13.37
CA GLN A 90 -0.91 3.27 -13.54
C GLN A 90 0.21 2.23 -13.69
N GLN A 91 0.72 1.75 -12.55
CA GLN A 91 1.84 0.82 -12.51
C GLN A 91 1.50 -0.43 -11.71
N SER A 92 1.98 -1.57 -12.21
CA SER A 92 2.01 -2.82 -11.47
C SER A 92 3.15 -2.75 -10.46
N ALA A 93 2.82 -2.84 -9.18
CA ALA A 93 3.78 -2.94 -8.08
C ALA A 93 3.74 -4.35 -7.48
N PRO A 94 4.84 -4.85 -6.90
CA PRO A 94 4.83 -6.05 -6.08
C PRO A 94 3.85 -5.93 -4.91
N ILE A 95 3.26 -7.05 -4.51
CA ILE A 95 2.18 -7.10 -3.51
C ILE A 95 2.62 -7.96 -2.33
N SER A 96 2.33 -7.50 -1.11
CA SER A 96 2.30 -8.34 0.09
C SER A 96 0.84 -8.69 0.37
N ALA A 97 0.43 -9.94 0.15
CA ALA A 97 -0.97 -10.34 0.27
C ALA A 97 -1.22 -11.50 1.24
N GLY A 98 -2.26 -11.37 2.06
CA GLY A 98 -2.68 -12.42 2.98
C GLY A 98 -3.93 -13.13 2.50
N PHE A 99 -3.92 -14.47 2.53
CA PHE A 99 -5.13 -15.25 2.38
C PHE A 99 -5.69 -15.62 3.75
N ILE A 100 -6.97 -15.34 3.97
CA ILE A 100 -7.69 -15.69 5.20
C ILE A 100 -8.78 -16.68 4.81
N PHE A 101 -8.57 -17.94 5.20
CA PHE A 101 -9.32 -19.05 4.66
C PHE A 101 -10.15 -19.77 5.74
N ASP A 102 -11.46 -19.84 5.51
CA ASP A 102 -12.40 -20.52 6.39
C ASP A 102 -12.27 -22.05 6.28
N VAL A 103 -12.08 -22.71 7.42
CA VAL A 103 -12.06 -24.18 7.57
C VAL A 103 -13.08 -24.64 8.61
N SER A 104 -14.16 -23.89 8.80
CA SER A 104 -15.25 -24.24 9.72
C SER A 104 -16.09 -25.42 9.21
N GLY A 105 -17.10 -25.83 10.00
CA GLY A 105 -17.94 -26.97 9.68
C GLY A 105 -18.73 -26.83 8.38
N SER A 106 -19.14 -25.61 7.98
CA SER A 106 -19.91 -25.35 6.75
C SER A 106 -19.10 -25.63 5.48
N MET A 107 -17.77 -25.46 5.55
CA MET A 107 -16.85 -25.71 4.45
C MET A 107 -16.63 -27.21 4.15
N LYS A 108 -17.24 -28.12 4.92
CA LYS A 108 -17.17 -29.58 4.68
C LYS A 108 -17.85 -29.99 3.38
N ASP A 109 -18.89 -29.29 2.99
CA ASP A 109 -19.73 -29.69 1.87
C ASP A 109 -19.07 -29.31 0.52
N ASN A 110 -19.39 -30.07 -0.54
CA ASN A 110 -19.14 -29.69 -1.94
C ASN A 110 -17.68 -29.46 -2.37
N ASN A 111 -16.69 -30.03 -1.67
CA ASN A 111 -15.26 -29.86 -1.97
C ASN A 111 -14.80 -28.39 -1.93
N ASN A 112 -15.50 -27.51 -1.20
CA ASN A 112 -15.21 -26.06 -1.16
C ASN A 112 -13.76 -25.77 -0.74
N ILE A 113 -13.23 -26.55 0.21
CA ILE A 113 -11.83 -26.45 0.65
C ILE A 113 -10.85 -26.76 -0.48
N LYS A 114 -11.13 -27.78 -1.28
CA LYS A 114 -10.25 -28.16 -2.41
C LYS A 114 -10.26 -27.06 -3.48
N LYS A 115 -11.42 -26.49 -3.77
CA LYS A 115 -11.58 -25.39 -4.73
C LYS A 115 -10.88 -24.12 -4.26
N ALA A 116 -11.06 -23.75 -2.99
CA ALA A 116 -10.35 -22.62 -2.40
C ALA A 116 -8.84 -22.78 -2.43
N LYS A 117 -8.32 -23.97 -2.16
CA LYS A 117 -6.88 -24.26 -2.32
C LYS A 117 -6.40 -24.09 -3.75
N ALA A 118 -7.15 -24.60 -4.73
CA ALA A 118 -6.79 -24.45 -6.14
C ALA A 118 -6.78 -22.98 -6.56
N ALA A 119 -7.77 -22.20 -6.13
CA ALA A 119 -7.86 -20.78 -6.41
C ALA A 119 -6.71 -20.00 -5.74
N ILE A 120 -6.37 -20.33 -4.49
CA ILE A 120 -5.17 -19.78 -3.83
C ILE A 120 -3.95 -20.12 -4.68
N ALA A 121 -3.66 -21.39 -4.99
CA ALA A 121 -2.50 -21.78 -5.80
C ALA A 121 -2.42 -21.02 -7.13
N ARG A 122 -3.55 -20.84 -7.82
CA ARG A 122 -3.65 -20.06 -9.06
C ARG A 122 -3.25 -18.59 -8.91
N PHE A 123 -3.63 -17.94 -7.80
CA PHE A 123 -3.20 -16.57 -7.52
C PHE A 123 -1.68 -16.47 -7.42
N PHE A 124 -1.03 -17.47 -6.84
CA PHE A 124 0.43 -17.49 -6.70
C PHE A 124 1.13 -17.71 -8.04
N GLU A 125 0.60 -18.62 -8.86
CA GLU A 125 1.16 -18.93 -10.18
C GLU A 125 1.09 -17.73 -11.14
N SER A 126 0.10 -16.85 -10.96
CA SER A 126 -0.04 -15.60 -11.71
C SER A 126 0.75 -14.41 -11.12
N GLY A 127 1.39 -14.61 -9.96
CA GLY A 127 2.15 -13.61 -9.22
C GLY A 127 3.50 -13.23 -9.85
N ASN A 128 4.08 -12.15 -9.35
CA ASN A 128 5.44 -11.70 -9.65
C ASN A 128 6.38 -12.35 -8.62
N SER A 129 7.63 -12.66 -9.01
CA SER A 129 8.65 -13.17 -8.10
C SER A 129 8.94 -12.27 -6.87
N ASP A 130 8.62 -10.97 -6.97
CA ASP A 130 8.80 -10.01 -5.87
C ASP A 130 7.60 -9.96 -4.91
N ASP A 131 6.48 -10.59 -5.27
CA ASP A 131 5.35 -10.72 -4.36
C ASP A 131 5.67 -11.66 -3.22
N GLU A 132 4.93 -11.50 -2.13
CA GLU A 132 5.00 -12.40 -0.99
C GLU A 132 3.62 -12.56 -0.38
N PHE A 133 3.41 -13.71 0.22
CA PHE A 133 2.11 -14.08 0.71
C PHE A 133 2.16 -14.84 2.03
N PHE A 134 1.10 -14.71 2.81
CA PHE A 134 0.88 -15.53 3.99
C PHE A 134 -0.50 -16.20 3.92
N LEU A 135 -0.67 -17.26 4.71
CA LEU A 135 -1.93 -17.98 4.83
C LEU A 135 -2.36 -18.05 6.29
N ILE A 136 -3.52 -17.48 6.58
CA ILE A 136 -4.27 -17.71 7.81
C ILE A 136 -5.42 -18.65 7.49
N THR A 137 -5.65 -19.60 8.39
CA THR A 137 -6.87 -20.41 8.39
C THR A 137 -7.64 -20.17 9.68
N PHE A 138 -8.95 -20.28 9.62
CA PHE A 138 -9.76 -20.11 10.83
C PHE A 138 -10.98 -21.01 10.89
N ASN A 139 -11.34 -21.35 12.12
CA ASN A 139 -12.66 -21.82 12.52
C ASN A 139 -13.05 -21.06 13.79
N HIS A 140 -13.20 -21.74 14.95
CA HIS A 140 -13.29 -21.10 16.25
C HIS A 140 -11.93 -20.61 16.77
N ASN A 141 -10.83 -21.08 16.17
CA ASN A 141 -9.48 -20.61 16.41
C ASN A 141 -8.88 -20.10 15.10
N THR A 142 -8.10 -19.02 15.19
CA THR A 142 -7.35 -18.44 14.07
C THR A 142 -5.89 -18.88 14.14
N LYS A 143 -5.30 -19.24 13.01
CA LYS A 143 -3.91 -19.70 12.93
C LYS A 143 -3.22 -19.14 11.71
N LEU A 144 -2.04 -18.54 11.90
CA LEU A 144 -1.07 -18.32 10.84
C LEU A 144 -0.44 -19.67 10.48
N VAL A 145 -0.84 -20.20 9.33
CA VAL A 145 -0.41 -21.51 8.84
C VAL A 145 0.89 -21.40 8.07
N VAL A 146 0.99 -20.36 7.24
CA VAL A 146 2.20 -20.05 6.51
C VAL A 146 2.52 -18.56 6.73
N PRO A 147 3.69 -18.20 7.29
CA PRO A 147 4.15 -16.82 7.35
C PRO A 147 4.47 -16.31 5.94
N PHE A 148 4.83 -15.02 5.81
CA PHE A 148 5.22 -14.46 4.51
C PHE A 148 6.26 -15.32 3.78
N THR A 149 5.91 -15.70 2.54
CA THR A 149 6.76 -16.48 1.64
C THR A 149 6.50 -16.07 0.20
N SER A 150 7.55 -16.12 -0.64
CA SER A 150 7.43 -16.06 -2.10
C SER A 150 7.33 -17.46 -2.73
N HIS A 151 7.40 -18.54 -1.92
CA HIS A 151 7.39 -19.92 -2.40
C HIS A 151 5.99 -20.55 -2.31
N ASN A 152 5.42 -20.91 -3.47
CA ASN A 152 4.09 -21.51 -3.59
C ASN A 152 3.91 -22.86 -2.88
N ALA A 153 4.93 -23.72 -2.90
CA ALA A 153 4.84 -25.10 -2.43
C ALA A 153 4.51 -25.21 -0.94
N SER A 154 5.01 -24.28 -0.11
CA SER A 154 4.75 -24.25 1.34
C SER A 154 3.26 -24.06 1.64
N ILE A 155 2.58 -23.21 0.87
CA ILE A 155 1.16 -22.88 1.09
C ILE A 155 0.24 -24.01 0.67
N ILE A 156 0.53 -24.64 -0.46
CA ILE A 156 -0.24 -25.79 -0.97
C ILE A 156 -0.16 -26.97 0.00
N ASN A 157 1.04 -27.26 0.52
CA ASN A 157 1.28 -28.38 1.43
C ASN A 157 0.60 -28.18 2.79
N GLU A 158 0.76 -27.01 3.41
CA GLU A 158 0.22 -26.75 4.75
C GLU A 158 -1.30 -26.57 4.77
N ALA A 159 -1.87 -25.98 3.70
CA ALA A 159 -3.32 -25.93 3.56
C ALA A 159 -3.95 -27.34 3.55
N THR A 160 -3.23 -28.36 3.08
CA THR A 160 -3.70 -29.74 2.92
C THR A 160 -4.03 -30.44 4.24
N ILE A 161 -3.45 -29.99 5.37
CA ILE A 161 -3.50 -30.72 6.64
C ILE A 161 -4.76 -30.41 7.47
N GLN A 162 -5.49 -29.34 7.16
CA GLN A 162 -6.58 -28.86 8.03
C GLN A 162 -7.89 -29.62 7.83
N LYS A 163 -8.37 -30.25 8.91
CA LYS A 163 -9.69 -30.89 8.95
C LYS A 163 -10.76 -29.83 9.25
N PRO A 164 -11.79 -29.71 8.41
CA PRO A 164 -12.86 -28.76 8.67
C PRO A 164 -13.67 -29.11 9.92
N GLY A 165 -14.14 -28.08 10.62
CA GLY A 165 -15.04 -28.24 11.76
C GLY A 165 -15.05 -27.07 12.72
N GLY A 166 -16.03 -27.06 13.62
CA GLY A 166 -16.20 -26.03 14.63
C GLY A 166 -16.99 -24.81 14.13
N ARG A 167 -16.99 -23.79 15.00
CA ARG A 167 -17.65 -22.48 14.80
C ARG A 167 -16.83 -21.58 13.85
N THR A 168 -17.33 -20.37 13.58
CA THR A 168 -16.71 -19.41 12.65
C THR A 168 -16.37 -18.12 13.40
N ALA A 169 -15.07 -17.85 13.59
CA ALA A 169 -14.52 -16.64 14.20
C ALA A 169 -13.90 -15.74 13.11
N LEU A 170 -14.77 -15.21 12.27
CA LEU A 170 -14.46 -14.42 11.08
C LEU A 170 -13.76 -13.10 11.43
N TYR A 171 -14.28 -12.35 12.41
CA TYR A 171 -13.71 -11.06 12.81
C TYR A 171 -12.34 -11.24 13.47
N ASP A 172 -12.15 -12.28 14.28
CA ASP A 172 -10.83 -12.64 14.81
C ASP A 172 -9.83 -12.95 13.69
N ALA A 173 -10.28 -13.58 12.60
CA ALA A 173 -9.42 -13.93 11.46
C ALA A 173 -9.00 -12.69 10.67
N VAL A 174 -9.95 -11.78 10.40
CA VAL A 174 -9.66 -10.50 9.73
C VAL A 174 -8.74 -9.64 10.60
N TYR A 175 -8.96 -9.59 11.92
CA TYR A 175 -8.09 -8.87 12.84
C TYR A 175 -6.64 -9.39 12.78
N MET A 176 -6.46 -10.71 12.87
CA MET A 176 -5.12 -11.33 12.75
C MET A 176 -4.49 -11.06 11.37
N GLY A 177 -5.28 -11.06 10.30
CA GLY A 177 -4.81 -10.69 8.97
C GLY A 177 -4.35 -9.23 8.87
N LEU A 178 -5.08 -8.30 9.48
CA LEU A 178 -4.71 -6.88 9.55
C LEU A 178 -3.43 -6.66 10.36
N GLU A 179 -3.21 -7.45 11.41
CA GLU A 179 -1.95 -7.45 12.15
C GLU A 179 -0.80 -7.99 11.29
N GLU A 180 -0.99 -9.16 10.69
CA GLU A 180 0.09 -9.85 9.97
C GLU A 180 0.51 -9.10 8.70
N VAL A 181 -0.43 -8.55 7.93
CA VAL A 181 -0.12 -7.86 6.66
C VAL A 181 0.80 -6.65 6.86
N ARG A 182 0.88 -6.10 8.08
CA ARG A 182 1.80 -5.00 8.41
C ARG A 182 3.26 -5.40 8.25
N HIS A 183 3.59 -6.68 8.48
CA HIS A 183 4.92 -7.24 8.33
C HIS A 183 5.38 -7.39 6.87
N GLY A 184 4.48 -7.21 5.90
CA GLY A 184 4.81 -7.26 4.48
C GLY A 184 5.81 -6.17 4.06
N LYS A 185 6.80 -6.55 3.27
CA LYS A 185 7.88 -5.71 2.73
C LYS A 185 7.41 -4.75 1.63
N ASN A 186 6.33 -5.08 0.92
CA ASN A 186 5.82 -4.28 -0.19
C ASN A 186 4.87 -3.20 0.32
N GLU A 187 4.90 -2.03 -0.32
CA GLU A 187 3.97 -0.93 0.00
C GLU A 187 2.51 -1.31 -0.28
N LYS A 188 2.29 -2.10 -1.33
CA LYS A 188 0.95 -2.56 -1.69
C LYS A 188 0.58 -3.79 -0.86
N LYS A 189 -0.42 -3.60 0.00
CA LYS A 189 -0.91 -4.63 0.92
C LYS A 189 -2.34 -5.01 0.59
N ALA A 190 -2.62 -6.31 0.58
CA ALA A 190 -3.97 -6.83 0.36
C ALA A 190 -4.31 -7.99 1.29
N LEU A 191 -5.60 -8.13 1.61
CA LEU A 191 -6.14 -9.30 2.30
C LEU A 191 -7.25 -9.89 1.44
N ILE A 192 -7.22 -11.21 1.24
CA ILE A 192 -8.25 -11.95 0.52
C ILE A 192 -8.91 -12.89 1.51
N LEU A 193 -10.13 -12.54 1.93
CA LEU A 193 -10.97 -13.32 2.81
C LEU A 193 -11.85 -14.26 1.99
N ILE A 194 -11.80 -15.56 2.29
CA ILE A 194 -12.61 -16.59 1.65
C ILE A 194 -13.39 -17.33 2.75
N THR A 195 -14.72 -17.18 2.76
CA THR A 195 -15.60 -17.78 3.78
C THR A 195 -16.96 -18.14 3.21
N ASP A 196 -17.62 -19.18 3.73
CA ASP A 196 -18.99 -19.51 3.39
C ASP A 196 -19.97 -19.32 4.56
N GLY A 197 -19.54 -18.73 5.67
CA GLY A 197 -20.30 -18.70 6.91
C GLY A 197 -20.30 -17.35 7.64
N GLU A 198 -21.35 -17.10 8.41
CA GLU A 198 -21.43 -15.94 9.30
C GLU A 198 -20.58 -16.12 10.54
N ASP A 199 -20.08 -15.00 11.07
CA ASP A 199 -19.44 -14.97 12.38
C ASP A 199 -20.39 -15.46 13.48
N ASN A 200 -19.89 -16.34 14.34
CA ASN A 200 -20.64 -16.81 15.51
C ASN A 200 -19.73 -17.14 16.70
N SER A 201 -18.46 -16.77 16.67
CA SER A 201 -17.49 -17.15 17.70
C SER A 201 -16.33 -16.16 17.87
N SER A 202 -16.38 -14.99 17.21
CA SER A 202 -15.32 -13.98 17.41
C SER A 202 -15.42 -13.30 18.76
N ARG A 203 -14.25 -12.87 19.24
CA ARG A 203 -14.10 -11.99 20.40
C ARG A 203 -14.11 -10.53 19.97
N TYR A 204 -13.57 -10.23 18.79
CA TYR A 204 -13.64 -8.90 18.21
C TYR A 204 -15.00 -8.64 17.57
N SER A 205 -15.48 -7.42 17.75
CA SER A 205 -16.67 -6.91 17.11
C SER A 205 -16.39 -6.44 15.67
N PRO A 206 -17.42 -6.39 14.79
CA PRO A 206 -17.29 -5.79 13.46
C PRO A 206 -16.78 -4.34 13.53
N SER A 207 -17.14 -3.58 14.57
CA SER A 207 -16.67 -2.21 14.80
C SER A 207 -15.17 -2.11 15.05
N GLU A 208 -14.61 -3.01 15.86
CA GLU A 208 -13.16 -3.00 16.17
C GLU A 208 -12.36 -3.36 14.93
N VAL A 209 -12.79 -4.37 14.17
CA VAL A 209 -12.14 -4.74 12.89
C VAL A 209 -12.23 -3.61 11.88
N ARG A 210 -13.38 -2.95 11.80
CA ARG A 210 -13.59 -1.80 10.93
C ARG A 210 -12.64 -0.64 11.26
N GLU A 211 -12.45 -0.37 12.54
CA GLU A 211 -11.57 0.70 12.99
C GLU A 211 -10.10 0.37 12.69
N PHE A 212 -9.68 -0.87 12.93
CA PHE A 212 -8.33 -1.31 12.58
C PHE A 212 -8.10 -1.30 11.05
N ALA A 213 -9.10 -1.68 10.25
CA ALA A 213 -9.02 -1.62 8.79
C ALA A 213 -8.85 -0.19 8.26
N LYS A 214 -9.47 0.81 8.91
CA LYS A 214 -9.29 2.23 8.56
C LYS A 214 -7.88 2.76 8.82
N GLU A 215 -7.28 2.31 9.92
CA GLU A 215 -5.90 2.66 10.29
C GLU A 215 -4.86 1.97 9.41
N SER A 216 -5.25 0.87 8.76
CA SER A 216 -4.37 0.06 7.92
C SER A 216 -4.37 0.55 6.46
N ASP A 217 -3.18 0.78 5.87
CA ASP A 217 -3.08 0.97 4.40
C ASP A 217 -3.09 -0.40 3.70
N VAL A 218 -4.26 -1.04 3.68
CA VAL A 218 -4.49 -2.37 3.12
C VAL A 218 -5.79 -2.37 2.33
N GLN A 219 -5.87 -3.12 1.23
CA GLN A 219 -7.13 -3.40 0.53
C GLN A 219 -7.66 -4.78 0.89
N ILE A 220 -8.91 -4.86 1.36
CA ILE A 220 -9.52 -6.14 1.73
C ILE A 220 -10.49 -6.56 0.63
N TYR A 221 -10.37 -7.80 0.17
CA TYR A 221 -11.30 -8.44 -0.75
C TYR A 221 -12.01 -9.58 -0.03
N GLY A 222 -13.32 -9.70 -0.23
CA GLY A 222 -14.13 -10.76 0.34
C GLY A 222 -14.72 -11.65 -0.74
N ILE A 223 -14.63 -12.96 -0.57
CA ILE A 223 -15.36 -13.92 -1.40
C ILE A 223 -16.15 -14.83 -0.48
N GLY A 224 -17.47 -14.90 -0.67
CA GLY A 224 -18.28 -15.85 0.07
C GLY A 224 -19.59 -16.23 -0.60
N GLU A 225 -20.15 -17.37 -0.23
CA GLU A 225 -21.30 -17.92 -0.94
C GLU A 225 -22.56 -17.06 -0.79
N GLU A 226 -23.35 -16.99 -1.86
CA GLU A 226 -24.62 -16.30 -1.84
C GLU A 226 -25.62 -16.93 -0.86
N GLY A 227 -26.33 -16.11 -0.08
CA GLY A 227 -27.37 -16.58 0.86
C GLY A 227 -26.87 -17.16 2.18
N LYS A 228 -25.60 -17.58 2.31
CA LYS A 228 -25.06 -18.13 3.57
C LYS A 228 -24.59 -17.09 4.58
N LEU A 229 -24.29 -15.88 4.11
CA LEU A 229 -23.71 -14.82 4.94
C LEU A 229 -24.73 -13.87 5.59
N GLY A 230 -26.04 -14.05 5.38
CA GLY A 230 -27.12 -13.27 6.03
C GLY A 230 -26.80 -11.79 6.33
N TYR A 231 -26.84 -11.40 7.61
CA TYR A 231 -26.44 -10.07 8.09
C TYR A 231 -24.92 -9.89 8.08
N GLY A 232 -24.14 -10.95 8.27
CA GLY A 232 -22.67 -10.92 8.19
C GLY A 232 -22.14 -10.38 6.86
N ARG A 233 -22.89 -10.58 5.76
CA ARG A 233 -22.62 -10.02 4.43
C ARG A 233 -22.46 -8.50 4.49
N TYR A 234 -23.41 -7.82 5.13
CA TYR A 234 -23.44 -6.36 5.19
C TYR A 234 -22.23 -5.83 5.95
N GLU A 235 -21.90 -6.43 7.09
CA GLU A 235 -20.76 -6.00 7.91
C GLU A 235 -19.41 -6.21 7.18
N ILE A 236 -19.22 -7.37 6.55
CA ILE A 236 -18.00 -7.62 5.77
C ILE A 236 -17.91 -6.67 4.58
N GLN A 237 -19.01 -6.43 3.89
CA GLN A 237 -19.03 -5.47 2.78
C GLN A 237 -18.70 -4.05 3.24
N ASN A 238 -19.17 -3.61 4.41
CA ASN A 238 -18.79 -2.32 4.97
C ASN A 238 -17.29 -2.24 5.30
N ILE A 239 -16.73 -3.28 5.93
CA ILE A 239 -15.29 -3.34 6.23
C ILE A 239 -14.47 -3.29 4.94
N VAL A 240 -14.86 -4.08 3.94
CA VAL A 240 -14.18 -4.16 2.64
C VAL A 240 -14.24 -2.84 1.87
N ASN A 241 -15.42 -2.22 1.77
CA ASN A 241 -15.61 -0.97 1.02
C ASN A 241 -14.75 0.19 1.57
N LEU A 242 -14.59 0.27 2.90
CA LEU A 242 -13.75 1.30 3.54
C LEU A 242 -12.31 1.29 3.04
N THR A 243 -11.81 0.12 2.68
CA THR A 243 -10.44 -0.09 2.20
C THR A 243 -10.29 0.12 0.69
N GLY A 244 -11.40 0.31 -0.04
CA GLY A 244 -11.40 0.36 -1.50
C GLY A 244 -11.21 -0.99 -2.18
N GLY A 245 -11.37 -2.09 -1.44
CA GLY A 245 -11.50 -3.42 -2.01
C GLY A 245 -12.97 -3.79 -2.27
N ARG A 246 -13.23 -5.05 -2.63
CA ARG A 246 -14.55 -5.49 -3.11
C ARG A 246 -14.95 -6.86 -2.57
N CYS A 247 -16.26 -7.03 -2.38
CA CYS A 247 -16.85 -8.33 -2.08
C CYS A 247 -17.45 -8.99 -3.32
N PHE A 248 -17.31 -10.30 -3.41
CA PHE A 248 -17.88 -11.14 -4.43
C PHE A 248 -18.70 -12.25 -3.79
N PHE A 249 -19.92 -12.44 -4.29
CA PHE A 249 -20.85 -13.42 -3.74
C PHE A 249 -21.30 -14.44 -4.79
N PRO A 250 -20.43 -15.38 -5.20
CA PRO A 250 -20.84 -16.44 -6.10
C PRO A 250 -21.97 -17.28 -5.52
N SER A 251 -22.77 -17.87 -6.40
CA SER A 251 -23.78 -18.86 -5.98
C SER A 251 -23.13 -20.14 -5.44
N ASN A 252 -21.90 -20.47 -5.85
CA ASN A 252 -21.11 -21.57 -5.29
C ASN A 252 -19.61 -21.41 -5.58
N PHE A 253 -18.78 -22.18 -4.87
CA PHE A 253 -17.32 -22.10 -4.97
C PHE A 253 -16.72 -22.61 -6.29
N ASN A 254 -17.50 -23.11 -7.26
CA ASN A 254 -16.95 -23.46 -8.59
C ASN A 254 -16.45 -22.23 -9.35
N GLU A 255 -16.98 -21.05 -9.03
CA GLU A 255 -16.61 -19.79 -9.68
C GLU A 255 -15.44 -19.09 -8.99
N LEU A 256 -14.86 -19.70 -7.95
CA LEU A 256 -13.85 -19.04 -7.13
C LEU A 256 -12.60 -18.63 -7.93
N ASP A 257 -12.18 -19.46 -8.90
CA ASP A 257 -11.05 -19.16 -9.78
C ASP A 257 -11.29 -17.86 -10.57
N TYR A 258 -12.52 -17.62 -11.04
CA TYR A 258 -12.87 -16.40 -11.77
C TYR A 258 -12.73 -15.15 -10.90
N TYR A 259 -13.21 -15.18 -9.65
CA TYR A 259 -13.10 -14.04 -8.75
C TYR A 259 -11.67 -13.80 -8.26
N ILE A 260 -10.90 -14.86 -8.07
CA ILE A 260 -9.47 -14.76 -7.79
C ILE A 260 -8.73 -14.09 -8.94
N ASP A 261 -9.01 -14.47 -10.19
CA ASP A 261 -8.42 -13.83 -11.37
C ASP A 261 -8.80 -12.35 -11.47
N LEU A 262 -10.05 -12.01 -11.15
CA LEU A 262 -10.48 -10.61 -11.07
C LEU A 262 -9.67 -9.85 -10.02
N ILE A 263 -9.59 -10.35 -8.79
CA ILE A 263 -8.83 -9.69 -7.70
C ILE A 263 -7.36 -9.53 -8.10
N HIS A 264 -6.75 -10.57 -8.68
CA HIS A 264 -5.38 -10.51 -9.13
C HIS A 264 -5.20 -9.42 -10.20
N ALA A 265 -6.05 -9.40 -11.23
CA ALA A 265 -6.03 -8.36 -12.27
C ALA A 265 -6.26 -6.96 -11.68
N GLU A 266 -7.15 -6.80 -10.71
CA GLU A 266 -7.37 -5.53 -10.01
C GLU A 266 -6.11 -5.07 -9.31
N LEU A 267 -5.49 -5.95 -8.53
CA LEU A 267 -4.28 -5.64 -7.79
C LEU A 267 -3.09 -5.34 -8.71
N ARG A 268 -3.15 -5.63 -10.00
CA ARG A 268 -2.11 -5.23 -10.96
C ARG A 268 -2.42 -3.94 -11.69
N ASN A 269 -3.69 -3.59 -11.85
CA ASN A 269 -4.14 -2.56 -12.77
C ASN A 269 -4.84 -1.38 -12.05
N GLN A 270 -4.21 -0.84 -11.01
CA GLN A 270 -4.74 0.32 -10.29
C GLN A 270 -4.14 1.62 -10.77
N TYR A 271 -4.96 2.66 -10.70
CA TYR A 271 -4.51 4.03 -10.72
C TYR A 271 -4.04 4.44 -9.33
N VAL A 272 -2.94 5.19 -9.27
CA VAL A 272 -2.44 5.80 -8.04
C VAL A 272 -2.55 7.30 -8.20
N LEU A 273 -3.44 7.90 -7.41
CA LEU A 273 -3.66 9.34 -7.35
C LEU A 273 -2.94 9.89 -6.12
N GLY A 274 -1.96 10.77 -6.31
CA GLY A 274 -1.29 11.46 -5.21
C GLY A 274 -1.67 12.93 -5.15
N TYR A 275 -1.99 13.43 -3.97
CA TYR A 275 -2.25 14.84 -3.72
C TYR A 275 -1.62 15.29 -2.40
N ILE A 276 -1.42 16.60 -2.28
CA ILE A 276 -0.94 17.23 -1.06
C ILE A 276 -2.18 17.80 -0.35
N PRO A 277 -2.54 17.33 0.85
CA PRO A 277 -3.73 17.81 1.54
C PRO A 277 -3.70 19.32 1.75
N THR A 278 -4.78 20.02 1.40
CA THR A 278 -4.94 21.45 1.72
C THR A 278 -5.11 21.67 3.22
N ASN A 279 -5.72 20.71 3.93
CA ASN A 279 -5.76 20.71 5.39
C ASN A 279 -4.42 20.20 5.96
N LYS A 280 -3.69 21.10 6.65
CA LYS A 280 -2.36 20.81 7.24
C LYS A 280 -2.40 20.38 8.71
N ASN A 281 -3.58 20.19 9.30
CA ASN A 281 -3.69 19.83 10.71
C ASN A 281 -3.32 18.35 10.95
N HIS A 282 -2.37 18.10 11.85
CA HIS A 282 -1.97 16.76 12.27
C HIS A 282 -2.72 16.37 13.56
N ASP A 283 -4.04 16.33 13.47
CA ASP A 283 -4.94 16.15 14.62
C ASP A 283 -5.41 14.71 14.83
N GLY A 284 -4.87 13.75 14.05
CA GLY A 284 -5.26 12.35 14.17
C GLY A 284 -6.70 12.05 13.76
N LYS A 285 -7.42 12.99 13.13
CA LYS A 285 -8.83 12.79 12.77
C LYS A 285 -9.00 12.09 11.42
N TRP A 286 -10.11 11.39 11.30
CA TRP A 286 -10.51 10.76 10.04
C TRP A 286 -10.84 11.84 9.01
N ARG A 287 -10.20 11.74 7.85
CA ARG A 287 -10.43 12.57 6.67
C ARG A 287 -11.09 11.73 5.59
N ARG A 288 -12.31 12.13 5.19
CA ARG A 288 -13.08 11.38 4.21
C ARG A 288 -12.58 11.66 2.81
N ILE A 289 -12.33 10.60 2.05
CA ILE A 289 -11.94 10.64 0.65
C ILE A 289 -13.11 10.24 -0.23
N ARG A 290 -13.25 10.97 -1.32
CA ARG A 290 -14.18 10.64 -2.40
C ARG A 290 -13.49 10.91 -3.73
N VAL A 291 -13.31 9.86 -4.50
CA VAL A 291 -12.86 9.94 -5.88
C VAL A 291 -14.09 9.97 -6.78
N LYS A 292 -14.18 10.98 -7.64
CA LYS A 292 -15.17 11.04 -8.73
C LYS A 292 -14.48 10.80 -10.06
N LEU A 293 -15.20 10.15 -10.96
CA LEU A 293 -14.78 9.92 -12.32
C LEU A 293 -15.68 10.70 -13.28
N GLU A 294 -15.06 11.56 -14.07
CA GLU A 294 -15.62 12.25 -15.23
C GLU A 294 -15.24 11.45 -16.47
N ALA A 295 -16.00 10.39 -16.73
CA ALA A 295 -15.65 9.42 -17.77
C ALA A 295 -15.71 10.04 -19.18
N PRO A 296 -14.80 9.65 -20.10
CA PRO A 296 -14.90 9.96 -21.52
C PRO A 296 -16.26 9.61 -22.11
N GLN A 297 -16.67 10.35 -23.14
CA GLN A 297 -17.88 10.01 -23.90
C GLN A 297 -17.73 8.64 -24.59
N GLY A 298 -18.83 7.89 -24.65
CA GLY A 298 -18.89 6.58 -25.32
C GLY A 298 -18.61 5.37 -24.42
N LEU A 299 -18.19 5.58 -23.17
CA LEU A 299 -18.05 4.49 -22.19
C LEU A 299 -19.37 4.19 -21.46
N PRO A 300 -19.61 2.94 -21.04
CA PRO A 300 -20.73 2.61 -20.18
C PRO A 300 -20.58 3.29 -18.81
N LYS A 301 -21.61 3.22 -17.97
CA LYS A 301 -21.53 3.70 -16.59
C LYS A 301 -20.40 2.97 -15.86
N LEU A 302 -19.38 3.72 -15.44
CA LEU A 302 -18.24 3.19 -14.71
C LEU A 302 -18.44 3.32 -13.20
N ILE A 303 -17.82 2.41 -12.45
CA ILE A 303 -17.85 2.33 -11.00
C ILE A 303 -16.42 2.51 -10.49
N VAL A 304 -16.24 3.43 -9.56
CA VAL A 304 -14.94 3.73 -8.94
C VAL A 304 -14.88 3.06 -7.58
N HIS A 305 -13.80 2.31 -7.33
CA HIS A 305 -13.49 1.73 -6.03
C HIS A 305 -12.21 2.36 -5.50
N ALA A 306 -12.27 2.91 -4.31
CA ALA A 306 -11.16 3.58 -3.64
C ALA A 306 -11.44 3.59 -2.13
N ARG A 307 -10.39 3.69 -1.32
CA ARG A 307 -10.54 3.85 0.14
C ARG A 307 -11.42 5.06 0.48
N GLU A 308 -12.26 4.92 1.50
CA GLU A 308 -13.21 5.97 1.88
C GLU A 308 -12.58 7.12 2.69
N GLY A 309 -11.33 6.96 3.13
CA GLY A 309 -10.64 7.97 3.91
C GLY A 309 -9.35 7.45 4.54
N TYR A 310 -8.73 8.30 5.34
CA TYR A 310 -7.51 8.00 6.11
C TYR A 310 -7.48 8.83 7.40
N TYR A 311 -6.69 8.39 8.37
CA TYR A 311 -6.40 9.20 9.54
C TYR A 311 -5.27 10.18 9.26
N ALA A 312 -5.49 11.46 9.59
CA ALA A 312 -4.42 12.44 9.58
C ALA A 312 -3.29 11.98 10.53
N PRO A 313 -2.02 12.35 10.28
CA PRO A 313 -0.95 12.12 11.23
C PRO A 313 -1.27 12.71 12.60
N LYS A 314 -0.68 12.12 13.63
CA LYS A 314 -0.60 12.72 14.96
C LYS A 314 0.78 13.35 15.11
N SER A 315 0.82 14.60 15.59
CA SER A 315 2.07 15.23 16.04
C SER A 315 2.48 14.73 17.41
#